data_AF-A0A380CPF0-F1
#
_entry.id   AF-A0A380CPF0-F1
#
_cell.length_a   1.000
_cell.length_b   1.000
_cell.length_c   1.000
_cell.angle_alpha   90.00
_cell.angle_beta   90.00
_cell.angle_gamma   90.00
#
_symmetry.space_group_name_H-M   'P 1'
#
loop_
_entity.id
_entity.type
_entity.pdbx_description
1 polymer ?
#
loop_
_entity_poly.entity_id
_entity_poly.type
_entity_poly.pdbx_seq_one_letter_code
_entity_poly.pdbx_strand_id
1 'polypeptide(L)'
;MNELDKHLDDLLHGRISDMYEIRDIADHMHIHPRHLSNTIKRTTGRSACSFFEEKIIQQAKILLAQPGRSIQEIAVLLTYDPSNFTKFFKRFTQLTPKQYRNQILEEETAESKSSFA
;
A
#
# COMPACT_ATOMS: atom_id res chain seq x y z
N MET A 1 -12.55 -8.07 -11.49
CA MET A 1 -11.53 -7.05 -11.18
C MET A 1 -11.62 -6.77 -9.69
N ASN A 2 -10.47 -6.66 -9.04
CA ASN A 2 -10.23 -6.91 -7.62
C ASN A 2 -10.82 -5.78 -6.73
N GLU A 3 -11.89 -6.05 -5.96
CA GLU A 3 -12.55 -5.06 -5.08
C GLU A 3 -11.57 -4.35 -4.14
N LEU A 4 -10.48 -5.02 -3.76
CA LEU A 4 -9.38 -4.42 -2.99
C LEU A 4 -8.67 -3.30 -3.75
N ASP A 5 -8.41 -3.46 -5.05
CA ASP A 5 -7.74 -2.42 -5.84
C ASP A 5 -8.67 -1.21 -6.02
N LYS A 6 -9.98 -1.45 -6.18
CA LYS A 6 -11.00 -0.39 -6.22
C LYS A 6 -11.09 0.34 -4.88
N HIS A 7 -11.12 -0.39 -3.77
CA HIS A 7 -11.13 0.18 -2.43
C HIS A 7 -9.90 1.06 -2.17
N LEU A 8 -8.69 0.59 -2.52
CA LEU A 8 -7.48 1.39 -2.39
C LEU A 8 -7.57 2.65 -3.24
N ASP A 9 -8.06 2.55 -4.47
CA ASP A 9 -8.28 3.71 -5.34
C ASP A 9 -9.30 4.71 -4.75
N ASP A 10 -10.40 4.22 -4.17
CA ASP A 10 -11.39 5.05 -3.47
C ASP A 10 -10.75 5.78 -2.27
N LEU A 11 -9.94 5.07 -1.46
CA LEU A 11 -9.26 5.62 -0.29
C LEU A 11 -8.28 6.73 -0.67
N LEU A 12 -7.45 6.50 -1.69
CA LEU A 12 -6.43 7.46 -2.14
C LEU A 12 -7.03 8.75 -2.70
N HIS A 13 -8.23 8.66 -3.27
CA HIS A 13 -8.97 9.80 -3.81
C HIS A 13 -9.91 10.45 -2.79
N GLY A 14 -9.92 9.98 -1.54
CA GLY A 14 -10.76 10.51 -0.47
C GLY A 14 -12.25 10.23 -0.67
N ARG A 15 -12.61 9.23 -1.48
CA ARG A 15 -14.02 8.78 -1.62
C ARG A 15 -14.50 8.02 -0.38
N ILE A 16 -13.56 7.46 0.38
CA ILE A 16 -13.78 6.76 1.65
C ILE A 16 -12.68 7.16 2.64
N SER A 17 -12.96 7.03 3.93
CA SER A 17 -12.07 7.46 5.02
C SER A 17 -11.29 6.34 5.70
N ASP A 18 -11.81 5.11 5.63
CA ASP A 18 -11.34 3.99 6.44
C ASP A 18 -10.92 2.81 5.55
N MET A 19 -9.81 2.17 5.91
CA MET A 19 -9.34 0.97 5.22
C MET A 19 -10.24 -0.21 5.56
N TYR A 20 -10.62 -0.97 4.53
CA TYR A 20 -11.44 -2.17 4.68
C TYR A 20 -10.65 -3.33 5.25
N GLU A 21 -11.27 -4.02 6.19
CA GLU A 21 -10.86 -5.36 6.57
C GLU A 21 -11.36 -6.38 5.54
N ILE A 22 -10.85 -7.60 5.64
CA ILE A 22 -11.29 -8.71 4.78
C ILE A 22 -12.80 -8.96 4.85
N ARG A 23 -13.42 -8.68 6.01
CA ARG A 23 -14.86 -8.84 6.17
C ARG A 23 -15.61 -7.81 5.32
N ASP A 24 -15.18 -6.55 5.34
CA ASP A 24 -15.85 -5.49 4.59
C ASP A 24 -15.75 -5.75 3.08
N ILE A 25 -14.59 -6.22 2.60
CA ILE A 25 -14.41 -6.62 1.20
C ILE A 25 -15.32 -7.81 0.84
N ALA A 26 -15.43 -8.80 1.72
CA ALA A 26 -16.29 -9.95 1.49
C ALA A 26 -17.78 -9.57 1.47
N ASP A 27 -18.19 -8.65 2.34
CA ASP A 27 -19.55 -8.13 2.43
C ASP A 27 -19.92 -7.34 1.15
N HIS A 28 -18.99 -6.52 0.63
CA HIS A 28 -19.13 -5.83 -0.66
C HIS A 28 -19.23 -6.80 -1.85
N MET A 29 -18.59 -7.97 -1.75
CA MET A 29 -18.67 -9.03 -2.75
C MET A 29 -19.87 -9.97 -2.54
N HIS A 30 -20.70 -9.74 -1.51
CA HIS A 30 -21.81 -10.60 -1.11
C HIS A 30 -21.39 -12.08 -0.89
N ILE A 31 -20.21 -12.28 -0.31
CA ILE A 31 -19.68 -13.62 0.02
C ILE A 31 -19.25 -13.69 1.48
N HIS A 32 -19.17 -14.91 2.00
CA HIS A 32 -18.66 -15.11 3.35
C HIS A 32 -17.14 -14.80 3.42
N PRO A 33 -16.62 -14.09 4.45
CA PRO A 33 -15.20 -13.75 4.57
C PRO A 33 -14.27 -14.97 4.50
N ARG A 34 -14.69 -16.10 5.08
CA ARG A 34 -13.97 -17.38 4.96
C ARG A 34 -13.82 -17.85 3.50
N HIS A 35 -14.85 -17.66 2.68
CA HIS A 35 -14.78 -18.01 1.26
C HIS A 35 -13.75 -17.14 0.55
N LEU A 36 -13.77 -15.82 0.80
CA LEU A 36 -12.79 -14.88 0.26
C LEU A 36 -11.36 -15.27 0.67
N SER A 37 -11.13 -15.50 1.97
CA SER A 37 -9.83 -15.96 2.50
C SER A 37 -9.32 -17.22 1.83
N ASN A 38 -10.19 -18.24 1.70
CA ASN A 38 -9.85 -19.51 1.08
C ASN A 38 -9.55 -19.36 -0.40
N THR A 39 -10.30 -18.51 -1.09
CA THR A 39 -10.10 -18.22 -2.51
C THR A 39 -8.77 -17.52 -2.73
N ILE A 40 -8.46 -16.45 -1.97
CA ILE A 40 -7.15 -15.78 -2.04
C ILE A 40 -6.02 -16.79 -1.81
N LYS A 41 -6.08 -17.59 -0.74
CA LYS A 41 -5.05 -18.59 -0.45
C LYS A 41 -4.88 -19.62 -1.57
N ARG A 42 -5.99 -20.08 -2.15
CA ARG A 42 -5.96 -21.07 -3.25
C ARG A 42 -5.39 -20.49 -4.53
N THR A 43 -5.66 -19.22 -4.84
CA THR A 43 -5.24 -18.59 -6.09
C THR A 43 -3.85 -17.97 -6.03
N THR A 44 -3.44 -17.43 -4.87
CA THR A 44 -2.18 -16.70 -4.70
C THR A 44 -1.13 -17.48 -3.89
N GLY A 45 -1.55 -18.53 -3.18
CA GLY A 45 -0.70 -19.24 -2.21
C GLY A 45 -0.47 -18.49 -0.89
N ARG A 46 -0.99 -17.26 -0.75
CA ARG A 46 -0.74 -16.37 0.40
C ARG A 46 -1.95 -16.29 1.32
N SER A 47 -1.73 -15.98 2.60
CA SER A 47 -2.84 -15.65 3.49
C SER A 47 -3.49 -14.34 3.01
N ALA A 48 -4.79 -14.18 3.24
CA ALA A 48 -5.48 -12.98 2.81
C ALA A 48 -4.95 -11.70 3.49
N CYS A 49 -4.56 -11.80 4.77
CA CYS A 49 -3.88 -10.72 5.47
C CYS A 49 -2.57 -10.33 4.75
N SER A 50 -1.69 -11.30 4.46
CA SER A 50 -0.43 -11.04 3.74
C SER A 50 -0.67 -10.45 2.36
N PHE A 51 -1.71 -10.93 1.65
CA PHE A 51 -2.06 -10.42 0.32
C PHE A 51 -2.52 -8.96 0.38
N PHE A 52 -3.24 -8.55 1.42
CA PHE A 52 -3.71 -7.17 1.57
C PHE A 52 -2.55 -6.26 1.96
N GLU A 53 -1.72 -6.69 2.91
CA GLU A 53 -0.53 -5.94 3.32
C GLU A 53 0.42 -5.71 2.13
N GLU A 54 0.57 -6.69 1.24
CA GLU A 54 1.36 -6.55 0.01
C GLU A 54 0.80 -5.50 -0.96
N LYS A 55 -0.53 -5.41 -1.07
CA LYS A 55 -1.18 -4.38 -1.89
C LYS A 55 -1.02 -2.99 -1.29
N ILE A 56 -1.19 -2.88 0.03
CA ILE A 56 -0.98 -1.63 0.77
C ILE A 56 0.46 -1.17 0.62
N ILE A 57 1.46 -2.05 0.77
CA ILE A 57 2.87 -1.64 0.66
C ILE A 57 3.24 -1.24 -0.78
N GLN A 58 2.68 -1.88 -1.80
CA GLN A 58 2.87 -1.45 -3.19
C GLN A 58 2.39 -0.01 -3.39
N GLN A 59 1.23 0.31 -2.82
CA GLN A 59 0.65 1.63 -2.95
C GLN A 59 1.39 2.68 -2.12
N ALA A 60 1.84 2.31 -0.92
CA ALA A 60 2.72 3.15 -0.11
C ALA A 60 4.02 3.52 -0.84
N LYS A 61 4.64 2.57 -1.57
CA LYS A 61 5.83 2.84 -2.37
C LYS A 61 5.58 3.85 -3.47
N ILE A 62 4.48 3.71 -4.21
CA ILE A 62 4.07 4.65 -5.27
C ILE A 62 3.85 6.06 -4.70
N LEU A 63 3.17 6.17 -3.56
CA LEU A 63 2.96 7.46 -2.89
C LEU A 63 4.27 8.08 -2.38
N LEU A 64 5.21 7.27 -1.90
CA LEU A 64 6.50 7.76 -1.40
C LEU A 64 7.41 8.27 -2.51
N ALA A 65 7.30 7.70 -3.71
CA ALA A 65 8.01 8.15 -4.91
C ALA A 65 7.53 9.54 -5.37
N GLN A 66 6.29 9.92 -5.06
CA GLN A 66 5.78 11.25 -5.38
C GLN A 66 6.21 12.28 -4.32
N PRO A 67 6.95 13.34 -4.68
CA PRO A 67 7.46 14.32 -3.70
C PRO A 67 6.37 15.23 -3.09
N GLY A 68 5.13 15.16 -3.57
CA GLY A 68 4.04 16.05 -3.16
C GLY A 68 3.36 15.75 -1.83
N ARG A 69 3.66 14.63 -1.17
CA ARG A 69 3.04 14.26 0.13
C ARG A 69 4.09 13.95 1.20
N SER A 70 3.89 14.46 2.40
CA SER A 70 4.69 14.09 3.56
C SER A 70 4.45 12.63 3.97
N ILE A 71 5.40 12.03 4.68
CA ILE A 71 5.27 10.66 5.20
C ILE A 71 4.07 10.56 6.17
N GLN A 72 3.81 11.64 6.92
CA GLN A 72 2.68 11.70 7.84
C GLN A 72 1.33 11.69 7.10
N GLU A 73 1.20 12.48 6.04
CA GLU A 73 -0.01 12.48 5.20
C GLU A 73 -0.24 11.12 4.55
N ILE A 74 0.83 10.45 4.08
CA ILE A 74 0.72 9.10 3.51
C ILE A 74 0.26 8.08 4.55
N ALA A 75 0.78 8.16 5.78
CA ALA A 75 0.36 7.28 6.86
C ALA A 75 -1.15 7.46 7.15
N VAL A 76 -1.59 8.71 7.30
CA VAL A 76 -3.01 9.05 7.55
C VAL A 76 -3.89 8.61 6.39
N LEU A 77 -3.47 8.83 5.15
CA LEU A 77 -4.21 8.41 3.95
C LEU A 77 -4.41 6.89 3.89
N LEU A 78 -3.41 6.13 4.32
CA LEU A 78 -3.48 4.67 4.43
C LEU A 78 -4.07 4.21 5.78
N THR A 79 -4.65 5.13 6.54
CA THR A 79 -5.32 4.90 7.83
C THR A 79 -4.43 4.26 8.90
N TYR A 80 -3.13 4.56 8.85
CA TYR A 80 -2.16 4.21 9.89
C TYR A 80 -1.81 5.45 10.72
N ASP A 81 -1.52 5.26 12.01
CA ASP A 81 -0.71 6.26 12.69
C ASP A 81 0.73 6.26 12.13
N PRO A 82 1.43 7.40 12.14
CA PRO A 82 2.78 7.49 11.56
C PRO A 82 3.79 6.49 12.12
N SER A 83 3.66 6.10 13.39
CA SER A 83 4.59 5.19 14.05
C SER A 83 4.40 3.75 13.58
N ASN A 84 3.14 3.29 13.48
CA ASN A 84 2.82 1.96 12.96
C ASN A 84 3.05 1.88 11.46
N PHE A 85 2.75 2.94 10.69
CA PHE A 85 3.12 2.99 9.28
C PHE A 85 4.63 2.78 9.07
N THR A 86 5.46 3.47 9.86
CA THR A 86 6.92 3.33 9.76
C THR A 86 7.38 1.90 10.05
N LYS A 87 6.83 1.26 11.10
CA LYS A 87 7.14 -0.14 11.45
C LYS A 87 6.68 -1.10 10.35
N PHE A 88 5.45 -0.94 9.87
CA PHE A 88 4.86 -1.72 8.79
C PHE A 88 5.73 -1.62 7.53
N PHE A 89 6.03 -0.41 7.08
CA PHE A 89 6.80 -0.17 5.87
C PHE A 89 8.20 -0.77 5.96
N LYS A 90 8.87 -0.60 7.12
CA LYS A 90 10.19 -1.19 7.37
C LYS A 90 10.16 -2.70 7.40
N ARG A 91 9.13 -3.33 7.96
CA ARG A 91 8.98 -4.80 7.94
C ARG A 91 8.98 -5.36 6.52
N PHE A 92 8.33 -4.68 5.59
CA PHE A 92 8.21 -5.13 4.20
C PHE A 92 9.40 -4.75 3.32
N THR A 93 10.00 -3.58 3.53
CA THR A 93 11.02 -3.03 2.62
C THR A 93 12.43 -3.06 3.19
N GLN A 94 12.58 -3.40 4.48
CA GLN A 94 13.81 -3.26 5.26
C GLN A 94 14.30 -1.81 5.43
N LEU A 95 13.58 -0.83 4.89
CA LEU A 95 13.91 0.59 4.93
C LEU A 95 12.79 1.37 5.64
N THR A 96 13.13 2.46 6.32
CA THR A 96 12.10 3.42 6.75
C THR A 96 11.50 4.14 5.54
N PRO A 97 10.25 4.66 5.61
CA PRO A 97 9.66 5.45 4.53
C PRO A 97 10.56 6.60 4.07
N LYS A 98 11.25 7.24 5.03
CA LYS A 98 12.20 8.33 4.76
C LYS A 98 13.44 7.85 3.99
N GLN A 99 14.04 6.74 4.42
CA GLN A 99 15.18 6.15 3.71
C GLN A 99 14.81 5.73 2.29
N TYR A 100 13.66 5.08 2.13
CA TYR A 100 13.16 4.65 0.83
C TYR A 100 12.93 5.83 -0.12
N ARG A 101 12.29 6.91 0.38
CA ARG A 101 12.09 8.13 -0.41
C ARG A 101 13.40 8.79 -0.83
N ASN A 102 14.36 8.90 0.09
CA ASN A 102 15.66 9.48 -0.22
C ASN A 102 16.39 8.68 -1.31
N GLN A 103 16.34 7.35 -1.21
CA GLN A 103 16.95 6.46 -2.20
C GLN A 103 16.37 6.69 -3.61
N ILE A 104 15.03 6.77 -3.74
CA ILE A 104 14.40 7.03 -5.05
C ILE A 104 14.82 8.38 -5.62
N LEU A 105 14.84 9.43 -4.80
CA LEU A 105 15.24 10.77 -5.25
C LEU A 105 16.71 10.80 -5.70
N GLU A 106 17.59 10.07 -5.01
CA GLU A 106 18.99 9.92 -5.40
C GLU A 106 19.12 9.19 -6.75
N GLU A 107 18.36 8.11 -6.96
CA GLU A 107 18.31 7.34 -8.23
C GLU A 107 17.81 8.20 -9.40
N GLU A 108 16.71 8.97 -9.22
CA GLU A 108 16.17 9.86 -10.27
C GLU A 108 17.15 10.98 -10.68
N THR A 109 17.92 11.51 -9.72
CA THR A 109 18.97 12.51 -10.01
C THR A 109 20.21 11.93 -10.68
N ALA A 110 20.48 10.63 -10.51
CA ALA A 110 21.60 9.95 -11.16
C ALA A 110 21.28 9.60 -12.63
N GLU A 111 20.07 9.12 -12.90
CA GLU A 111 19.61 8.78 -14.26
C GLU A 111 19.47 10.03 -15.14
N SER A 112 18.97 11.14 -14.57
CA SER A 112 18.87 12.42 -15.28
C SER A 112 20.24 13.02 -15.67
N LYS A 113 21.32 12.69 -14.95
CA LYS A 113 22.69 13.11 -15.30
C LYS A 113 23.34 12.19 -16.34
N SER A 114 22.99 10.91 -16.34
CA SER A 114 23.48 9.91 -17.30
C SER A 114 22.89 10.10 -18.70
N SER A 115 21.63 10.54 -18.80
CA SER A 115 20.99 10.80 -20.11
C SER A 115 21.52 12.05 -20.84
N PHE A 116 22.34 12.88 -20.19
CA PHE A 116 22.93 14.10 -20.76
C PHE A 116 24.46 14.02 -20.96
N ALA A 117 25.07 12.87 -20.69
CA ALA A 117 26.49 12.57 -20.94
C ALA A 117 26.63 11.62 -22.12
#